data_AF-A0A8S4FC67-F1
#
_entry.id   AF-A0A8S4FC67-F1
#
_cell.length_a   1.000
_cell.length_b   1.000
_cell.length_c   1.000
_cell.angle_alpha   90.00
_cell.angle_beta   90.00
_cell.angle_gamma   90.00
#
_symmetry.space_group_name_H-M   'P 1'
#
loop_
_entity.id
_entity.type
_entity.pdbx_description
1 polymer ?
#
loop_
_entity_poly.entity_id
_entity_poly.type
_entity_poly.pdbx_seq_one_letter_code
_entity_poly.pdbx_strand_id
1 'polypeptide(L)'
;MSNPPPQADIKRVLVDCLSFYKETITQIKSRFDFSDPLFQIVSVVDPATSSNYSPQEISQVLDRFPFLKDGLDQNTLVKEWRDYCFLDTESIGISKDLPAAEYWFKIFNLKDITGHCKYNNLRKIMGLLLVLPFSNASVERVFSKLKRIKTESRTRLNTETLVSLMVSSAGVDDSGGILNFEPSRSMINSSFIN
;
A
#
# COMPACT_ATOMS: atom_id res chain seq x y z
N MET A 1 17.59 42.42 17.84
CA MET A 1 18.36 41.27 18.37
C MET A 1 17.45 40.51 19.32
N SER A 2 16.88 39.38 18.90
CA SER A 2 16.06 38.55 19.80
C SER A 2 16.99 37.85 20.78
N ASN A 3 16.75 38.05 22.09
CA ASN A 3 17.47 37.31 23.13
C ASN A 3 17.26 35.81 22.93
N PRO A 4 18.33 34.98 23.06
CA PRO A 4 18.18 33.55 22.95
C PRO A 4 17.18 33.05 24.02
N PRO A 5 16.30 32.10 23.67
CA PRO A 5 15.30 31.61 24.62
C PRO A 5 16.00 31.03 25.86
N PRO A 6 15.42 31.23 27.07
CA PRO A 6 15.98 30.71 28.30
C PRO A 6 16.28 29.21 28.17
N GLN A 7 17.47 28.79 28.60
CA GLN A 7 17.94 27.41 28.48
C GLN A 7 16.99 26.40 29.17
N ALA A 8 16.22 26.88 30.16
CA ALA A 8 15.15 26.14 30.83
C ALA A 8 13.95 25.84 29.91
N ASP A 9 13.56 26.77 29.04
CA ASP A 9 12.43 26.61 28.11
C ASP A 9 12.76 25.59 27.02
N ILE A 10 14.00 25.62 26.50
CA ILE A 10 14.50 24.61 25.55
C ILE A 10 14.45 23.22 26.19
N LYS A 11 14.89 23.10 27.44
CA LYS A 11 14.90 21.83 28.17
C LYS A 11 13.49 21.30 28.41
N ARG A 12 12.53 22.19 28.71
CA ARG A 12 11.11 21.83 28.88
C ARG A 12 10.52 21.30 27.58
N VAL A 13 10.72 22.00 26.46
CA VAL A 13 10.25 21.56 25.14
C VAL A 13 10.80 20.18 24.78
N LEU A 14 12.09 19.93 25.02
CA LEU A 14 12.70 18.63 24.76
C LEU A 14 12.09 17.49 25.62
N VAL A 15 11.76 17.77 26.88
CA VAL A 15 11.10 16.81 27.77
C VAL A 15 9.66 16.54 27.32
N ASP A 16 8.94 17.57 26.89
CA ASP A 16 7.58 17.44 26.38
C ASP A 16 7.56 16.63 25.07
N CYS A 17 8.48 16.91 24.14
CA CYS A 17 8.66 16.11 22.92
C CYS A 17 8.99 14.65 23.25
N LEU A 18 9.89 14.40 24.20
CA LEU A 18 10.23 13.04 24.64
C LEU A 18 9.00 12.31 25.22
N SER A 19 8.20 13.01 26.02
CA SER A 19 6.97 12.46 26.62
C SER A 19 5.94 12.13 25.54
N PHE A 20 5.79 13.00 24.55
CA PHE A 20 4.96 12.74 23.37
C PHE A 20 5.42 11.50 22.58
N TYR A 21 6.73 11.37 22.31
CA TYR A 21 7.25 10.18 21.61
C TYR A 21 7.05 8.89 22.41
N LYS A 22 7.27 8.93 23.73
CA LYS A 22 7.01 7.78 24.62
C LYS A 22 5.56 7.36 24.55
N GLU A 23 4.63 8.30 24.71
CA GLU A 23 3.19 8.01 24.63
C GLU A 23 2.80 7.48 23.26
N THR A 24 3.32 8.09 22.19
CA THR A 24 3.09 7.63 20.81
C THR A 24 3.54 6.17 20.63
N ILE A 25 4.74 5.80 21.09
CA ILE A 25 5.24 4.42 21.00
C ILE A 25 4.40 3.46 21.84
N THR A 26 4.00 3.85 23.06
CA THR A 26 3.12 3.05 23.92
C THR A 26 1.77 2.79 23.23
N GLN A 27 1.18 3.84 22.67
CA GLN A 27 -0.08 3.81 21.95
C GLN A 27 0.02 2.94 20.67
N ILE A 28 1.14 3.01 19.96
CA ILE A 28 1.43 2.14 18.82
C ILE A 28 1.52 0.67 19.27
N LYS A 29 2.31 0.36 20.30
CA LYS A 29 2.44 -1.01 20.86
C LYS A 29 1.14 -1.57 21.42
N SER A 30 0.24 -0.71 21.93
CA SER A 30 -1.06 -1.15 22.46
C SER A 30 -2.08 -1.50 21.38
N ARG A 31 -1.98 -0.85 20.20
CA ARG A 31 -2.93 -1.02 19.09
C ARG A 31 -2.47 -2.03 18.06
N PHE A 32 -1.16 -2.27 17.96
CA PHE A 32 -0.56 -3.20 17.02
C PHE A 32 0.17 -4.30 17.78
N ASP A 33 -0.21 -5.55 17.52
CA ASP A 33 0.55 -6.71 17.97
C ASP A 33 1.74 -6.93 17.02
N PHE A 34 2.87 -6.29 17.30
CA PHE A 34 4.10 -6.46 16.53
C PHE A 34 4.68 -7.88 16.61
N SER A 35 4.14 -8.74 17.48
CA SER A 35 4.52 -10.16 17.57
C SER A 35 3.74 -11.02 16.57
N ASP A 36 2.76 -10.44 15.86
CA ASP A 36 1.95 -11.15 14.90
C ASP A 36 2.83 -11.74 13.77
N PRO A 37 2.83 -13.07 13.57
CA PRO A 37 3.56 -13.73 12.48
C PRO A 37 3.22 -13.18 11.10
N LEU A 38 2.07 -12.51 10.97
CA LEU A 38 1.66 -11.81 9.76
C LEU A 38 2.76 -10.88 9.23
N PHE A 39 3.48 -10.14 10.08
CA PHE A 39 4.54 -9.23 9.64
C PHE A 39 5.72 -9.95 8.97
N GLN A 40 5.97 -11.21 9.32
CA GLN A 40 6.98 -12.06 8.66
C GLN A 40 6.46 -12.60 7.33
N ILE A 41 5.14 -12.82 7.22
CA ILE A 41 4.51 -13.24 5.98
C ILE A 41 4.53 -12.11 4.95
N VAL A 42 4.36 -10.85 5.35
CA VAL A 42 4.29 -9.71 4.41
C VAL A 42 5.57 -9.54 3.59
N SER A 43 6.75 -9.84 4.14
CA SER A 43 8.01 -9.74 3.41
C SER A 43 8.13 -10.73 2.24
N VAL A 44 7.21 -11.69 2.11
CA VAL A 44 7.09 -12.55 0.92
C VAL A 44 6.65 -11.78 -0.33
N VAL A 45 6.01 -10.62 -0.14
CA VAL A 45 5.49 -9.77 -1.22
C VAL A 45 6.59 -8.90 -1.83
N ASP A 46 7.70 -8.68 -1.13
CA ASP A 46 8.81 -7.90 -1.67
C ASP A 46 9.53 -8.70 -2.78
N PRO A 47 9.61 -8.19 -4.03
CA PRO A 47 10.30 -8.87 -5.13
C PRO A 47 11.75 -9.24 -4.81
N ALA A 48 12.44 -8.44 -4.00
CA ALA A 48 13.84 -8.66 -3.63
C ALA A 48 14.02 -9.91 -2.74
N THR A 49 13.06 -10.18 -1.85
CA THR A 49 13.13 -11.29 -0.88
C THR A 49 12.20 -12.45 -1.21
N SER A 50 11.22 -12.27 -2.09
CA SER A 50 10.18 -13.26 -2.42
C SER A 50 10.76 -14.61 -2.83
N SER A 51 11.83 -14.65 -3.64
CA SER A 51 12.45 -15.90 -4.09
C SER A 51 13.14 -16.71 -2.98
N ASN A 52 13.39 -16.10 -1.81
CA ASN A 52 14.08 -16.75 -0.70
C ASN A 52 13.15 -17.62 0.17
N TYR A 53 11.83 -17.49 0.01
CA TYR A 53 10.87 -18.24 0.82
C TYR A 53 10.61 -19.63 0.25
N SER A 54 10.57 -20.60 1.15
CA SER A 54 10.24 -21.98 0.83
C SER A 54 8.76 -22.14 0.46
N PRO A 55 8.41 -23.17 -0.32
CA PRO A 55 7.01 -23.46 -0.64
C PRO A 55 6.13 -23.78 0.58
N GLN A 56 6.74 -24.21 1.69
CA GLN A 56 6.05 -24.48 2.95
C GLN A 56 5.61 -23.18 3.63
N GLU A 57 6.44 -22.14 3.61
CA GLU A 57 6.12 -20.82 4.18
C GLU A 57 4.95 -20.14 3.45
N ILE A 58 4.84 -20.32 2.13
CA ILE A 58 3.68 -19.85 1.36
C ILE A 58 2.40 -20.57 1.77
N SER A 59 2.50 -21.85 2.09
CA SER A 59 1.34 -22.63 2.53
C SER A 59 0.86 -22.22 3.93
N GLN A 60 1.77 -21.76 4.81
CA GLN A 60 1.43 -21.21 6.13
C GLN A 60 0.59 -19.93 6.04
N VAL A 61 0.67 -19.18 4.93
CA VAL A 61 -0.21 -18.02 4.68
C VAL A 61 -1.68 -18.44 4.67
N LEU A 62 -1.98 -19.65 4.16
CA LEU A 62 -3.35 -20.18 4.14
C LEU A 62 -3.86 -20.53 5.54
N ASP A 63 -2.97 -20.86 6.47
CA ASP A 63 -3.36 -21.09 7.87
C ASP A 63 -3.75 -19.78 8.56
N ARG A 64 -3.11 -18.67 8.18
CA ARG A 64 -3.47 -17.32 8.66
C ARG A 64 -4.78 -16.81 8.03
N PHE A 65 -5.07 -17.19 6.79
CA PHE A 65 -6.25 -16.76 6.05
C PHE A 65 -7.09 -17.96 5.58
N PRO A 66 -7.83 -18.64 6.48
CA PRO A 66 -8.53 -19.89 6.16
C PRO A 66 -9.55 -19.77 5.03
N PHE A 67 -10.18 -18.60 4.86
CA PHE A 67 -11.16 -18.34 3.80
C PHE A 67 -10.57 -18.45 2.39
N LEU A 68 -9.25 -18.39 2.25
CA LEU A 68 -8.59 -18.62 0.97
C LEU A 68 -8.59 -20.11 0.58
N LYS A 69 -8.64 -21.03 1.55
CA LYS A 69 -8.54 -22.49 1.30
C LYS A 69 -9.66 -23.01 0.39
N ASP A 70 -10.85 -22.44 0.48
CA ASP A 70 -12.01 -22.88 -0.32
C ASP A 70 -11.90 -22.51 -1.81
N GLY A 71 -11.06 -21.52 -2.14
CA GLY A 71 -10.89 -21.01 -3.50
C GLY A 71 -9.54 -21.33 -4.14
N LEU A 72 -8.69 -22.12 -3.49
CA LEU A 72 -7.30 -22.37 -3.85
C LEU A 72 -6.94 -23.85 -3.77
N ASP A 73 -6.26 -24.36 -4.80
CA ASP A 73 -5.60 -25.66 -4.71
C ASP A 73 -4.18 -25.50 -4.16
N GLN A 74 -3.95 -26.02 -2.95
CA GLN A 74 -2.64 -25.95 -2.28
C GLN A 74 -1.53 -26.63 -3.07
N ASN A 75 -1.85 -27.75 -3.73
CA ASN A 75 -0.85 -28.49 -4.50
C ASN A 75 -0.41 -27.70 -5.74
N THR A 76 -1.37 -27.07 -6.43
CA THR A 76 -1.06 -26.19 -7.56
C THR A 76 -0.35 -24.92 -7.11
N LEU A 77 -0.71 -24.33 -5.96
CA LEU A 77 0.00 -23.18 -5.40
C LEU A 77 1.49 -23.47 -5.15
N VAL A 78 1.81 -24.60 -4.54
CA VAL A 78 3.21 -25.00 -4.28
C VAL A 78 3.99 -25.18 -5.59
N LYS A 79 3.35 -25.70 -6.64
CA LYS A 79 3.95 -25.83 -7.97
C LYS A 79 4.17 -24.47 -8.62
N GLU A 80 3.15 -23.60 -8.62
CA GLU A 80 3.22 -22.23 -9.14
C GLU A 80 4.34 -21.44 -8.43
N TRP A 81 4.46 -21.58 -7.11
CA TRP A 81 5.50 -20.92 -6.33
C TRP A 81 6.91 -21.39 -6.73
N ARG A 82 7.12 -22.71 -6.82
CA ARG A 82 8.42 -23.25 -7.25
C ARG A 82 8.80 -22.76 -8.65
N ASP A 83 7.85 -22.83 -9.58
CA ASP A 83 8.05 -22.36 -10.96
C ASP A 83 8.40 -20.87 -11.00
N TYR A 84 7.72 -20.04 -10.18
CA TYR A 84 8.08 -18.64 -9.99
C TYR A 84 9.50 -18.46 -9.43
N CYS A 85 9.91 -19.22 -8.41
CA CYS A 85 11.26 -19.13 -7.84
C CYS A 85 12.37 -19.45 -8.86
N PHE A 86 12.09 -20.31 -9.83
CA PHE A 86 13.03 -20.64 -10.92
C PHE A 86 12.90 -19.70 -12.13
N LEU A 87 11.92 -18.80 -12.15
CA LEU A 87 11.73 -17.87 -13.24
C LEU A 87 12.84 -16.82 -13.23
N ASP A 88 13.59 -16.75 -14.33
CA ASP A 88 14.49 -15.64 -14.60
C ASP A 88 13.66 -14.42 -15.03
N THR A 89 13.30 -13.59 -14.06
CA THR A 89 12.49 -12.39 -14.31
C THR A 89 13.21 -11.33 -15.12
N GLU A 90 14.55 -11.28 -15.07
CA GLU A 90 15.33 -10.32 -15.85
C GLU A 90 15.29 -10.67 -17.34
N SER A 91 15.37 -11.96 -17.68
CA SER A 91 15.28 -12.43 -19.07
C SER A 91 13.97 -12.06 -19.78
N ILE A 92 12.88 -11.88 -19.00
CA ILE A 92 11.56 -11.49 -19.49
C ILE A 92 11.26 -10.00 -19.27
N GLY A 93 12.26 -9.20 -18.89
CA GLY A 93 12.15 -7.75 -18.75
C GLY A 93 11.42 -7.27 -17.50
N ILE A 94 11.31 -8.10 -16.47
CA ILE A 94 10.69 -7.75 -15.19
C ILE A 94 11.79 -7.55 -14.14
N SER A 95 12.12 -6.28 -13.86
CA SER A 95 13.08 -5.92 -12.80
C SER A 95 12.47 -6.09 -11.41
N LYS A 96 13.27 -6.59 -10.47
CA LYS A 96 12.95 -6.69 -9.04
C LYS A 96 12.99 -5.34 -8.31
N ASP A 97 13.53 -4.29 -8.94
CA ASP A 97 13.55 -2.93 -8.37
C ASP A 97 12.20 -2.20 -8.50
N LEU A 98 11.24 -2.80 -9.22
CA LEU A 98 9.90 -2.25 -9.37
C LEU A 98 9.16 -2.23 -8.03
N PRO A 99 8.24 -1.27 -7.82
CA PRO A 99 7.33 -1.33 -6.68
C PRO A 99 6.59 -2.67 -6.64
N ALA A 100 6.48 -3.28 -5.44
CA ALA A 100 5.95 -4.64 -5.27
C ALA A 100 4.62 -4.88 -6.01
N ALA A 101 3.68 -3.93 -5.94
CA ALA A 101 2.40 -4.02 -6.65
C ALA A 101 2.56 -4.08 -8.18
N GLU A 102 3.46 -3.28 -8.75
CA GLU A 102 3.73 -3.27 -10.19
C GLU A 102 4.45 -4.54 -10.64
N TYR A 103 5.43 -4.99 -9.86
CA TYR A 103 6.14 -6.25 -10.10
C TYR A 103 5.17 -7.43 -10.18
N TRP A 104 4.36 -7.62 -9.13
CA TRP A 104 3.41 -8.73 -9.07
C TRP A 104 2.33 -8.62 -10.13
N PHE A 105 1.88 -7.42 -10.47
CA PHE A 105 0.96 -7.21 -11.58
C PHE A 105 1.54 -7.73 -12.91
N LYS A 106 2.82 -7.49 -13.20
CA LYS A 106 3.49 -8.04 -14.39
C LYS A 106 3.57 -9.57 -14.34
N ILE A 107 3.92 -10.14 -13.19
CA ILE A 107 3.98 -11.61 -12.98
C ILE A 107 2.60 -12.25 -13.20
N PHE A 108 1.52 -11.67 -12.68
CA PHE A 108 0.16 -12.22 -12.83
C PHE A 108 -0.37 -12.18 -14.26
N ASN A 109 0.17 -11.30 -15.09
CA ASN A 109 -0.20 -11.18 -16.50
C ASN A 109 0.60 -12.11 -17.42
N LEU A 110 1.56 -12.87 -16.88
CA LEU A 110 2.26 -13.90 -17.64
C LEU A 110 1.28 -15.01 -18.04
N LYS A 111 1.32 -15.36 -19.32
CA LYS A 111 0.47 -16.40 -19.91
C LYS A 111 1.27 -17.68 -20.13
N ASP A 112 0.60 -18.81 -19.97
CA ASP A 112 1.12 -20.10 -20.39
C ASP A 112 0.99 -20.31 -21.91
N ILE A 113 1.48 -21.45 -22.40
CA ILE A 113 1.41 -21.86 -23.81
C ILE A 113 -0.03 -21.99 -24.32
N THR A 114 -1.01 -22.11 -23.43
CA THR A 114 -2.44 -22.19 -23.75
C THR A 114 -3.14 -20.83 -23.69
N GLY A 115 -2.41 -19.76 -23.35
CA GLY A 115 -2.92 -18.40 -23.26
C GLY A 115 -3.63 -18.07 -21.95
N HIS A 116 -3.66 -19.00 -20.99
CA HIS A 116 -4.23 -18.80 -19.66
C HIS A 116 -3.21 -18.18 -18.70
N CYS A 117 -3.69 -17.54 -17.62
CA CYS A 117 -2.82 -16.94 -16.61
C CYS A 117 -1.99 -18.02 -15.92
N LYS A 118 -0.66 -17.89 -15.96
CA LYS A 118 0.29 -18.90 -15.49
C LYS A 118 0.22 -19.13 -13.97
N TYR A 119 -0.13 -18.10 -13.20
CA TYR A 119 -0.04 -18.09 -11.73
C TYR A 119 -1.37 -17.70 -11.06
N ASN A 120 -2.43 -18.47 -11.31
CA ASN A 120 -3.78 -18.14 -10.85
C ASN A 120 -3.96 -18.22 -9.33
N ASN A 121 -3.36 -19.23 -8.69
CA ASN A 121 -3.46 -19.42 -7.24
C ASN A 121 -2.58 -18.40 -6.52
N LEU A 122 -1.34 -18.25 -6.99
CA LEU A 122 -0.39 -17.28 -6.45
C LEU A 122 -0.92 -15.85 -6.53
N ARG A 123 -1.59 -15.49 -7.64
CA ARG A 123 -2.26 -14.18 -7.80
C ARG A 123 -3.25 -13.88 -6.68
N LYS A 124 -4.04 -14.85 -6.24
CA LYS A 124 -5.04 -14.64 -5.18
C LYS A 124 -4.39 -14.33 -3.84
N ILE A 125 -3.34 -15.07 -3.48
CA ILE A 125 -2.63 -14.89 -2.22
C ILE A 125 -1.87 -13.56 -2.21
N MET A 126 -1.04 -13.33 -3.22
CA MET A 126 -0.24 -12.11 -3.30
C MET A 126 -1.12 -10.86 -3.47
N GLY A 127 -2.23 -10.98 -4.20
CA GLY A 127 -3.23 -9.92 -4.32
C GLY A 127 -3.84 -9.55 -2.96
N LEU A 128 -4.20 -10.52 -2.13
CA LEU A 128 -4.67 -10.24 -0.77
C LEU A 128 -3.58 -9.54 0.05
N LEU A 129 -2.36 -10.10 0.06
CA LEU A 129 -1.27 -9.56 0.87
C LEU A 129 -0.88 -8.13 0.47
N LEU A 130 -0.98 -7.78 -0.82
CA LEU A 130 -0.72 -6.43 -1.34
C LEU A 130 -1.80 -5.39 -0.96
N VAL A 131 -3.04 -5.83 -0.75
CA VAL A 131 -4.17 -4.94 -0.39
C VAL A 131 -4.25 -4.72 1.11
N LEU A 132 -3.69 -5.63 1.91
CA LEU A 132 -3.66 -5.47 3.35
C LEU A 132 -2.86 -4.20 3.72
N PRO A 133 -3.38 -3.39 4.66
CA PRO A 133 -2.80 -2.08 5.00
C PRO A 133 -1.56 -2.24 5.89
N PHE A 134 -0.48 -2.79 5.32
CA PHE A 134 0.80 -2.97 6.01
C PHE A 134 1.81 -1.87 5.72
N SER A 135 1.62 -1.13 4.62
CA SER A 135 2.55 -0.08 4.19
C SER A 135 2.05 1.30 4.60
N ASN A 136 2.80 1.93 5.52
CA ASN A 136 2.61 3.34 5.86
C ASN A 136 2.77 4.26 4.64
N ALA A 137 3.50 3.85 3.58
CA ALA A 137 3.75 4.69 2.41
C ALA A 137 2.47 5.04 1.63
N SER A 138 1.50 4.12 1.53
CA SER A 138 0.21 4.39 0.89
C SER A 138 -0.59 5.42 1.69
N VAL A 139 -0.55 5.31 3.01
CA VAL A 139 -1.20 6.24 3.94
C VAL A 139 -0.49 7.59 3.97
N GLU A 140 0.85 7.63 3.92
CA GLU A 140 1.66 8.84 3.82
C GLU A 140 1.43 9.59 2.51
N ARG A 141 1.25 8.87 1.39
CA ARG A 141 0.88 9.49 0.11
C ARG A 141 -0.49 10.16 0.19
N VAL A 142 -1.47 9.48 0.82
CA VAL A 142 -2.80 10.04 1.09
C VAL A 142 -2.70 11.27 2.00
N PHE A 143 -1.90 11.20 3.07
CA PHE A 143 -1.68 12.34 3.98
C PHE A 143 -0.94 13.50 3.31
N SER A 144 -0.01 13.22 2.39
CA SER A 144 0.66 14.25 1.60
C SER A 144 -0.32 14.97 0.67
N LYS A 145 -1.20 14.23 -0.02
CA LYS A 145 -2.31 14.82 -0.80
C LYS A 145 -3.25 15.63 0.10
N LEU A 146 -3.62 15.08 1.25
CA LEU A 146 -4.47 15.77 2.22
C LEU A 146 -3.83 17.07 2.72
N LYS A 147 -2.51 17.09 2.96
CA LYS A 147 -1.76 18.28 3.36
C LYS A 147 -1.72 19.35 2.26
N ARG A 148 -1.76 18.96 0.98
CA ARG A 148 -1.89 19.91 -0.15
C ARG A 148 -3.29 20.52 -0.24
N ILE A 149 -4.33 19.76 0.12
CA ILE A 149 -5.72 20.24 0.14
C ILE A 149 -6.00 21.10 1.38
N LYS A 150 -5.52 20.64 2.54
CA LYS A 150 -5.63 21.32 3.83
C LYS A 150 -4.34 22.10 4.11
N THR A 151 -4.21 23.25 3.44
CA THR A 151 -3.10 24.18 3.67
C THR A 151 -3.28 24.97 4.97
N GLU A 152 -2.23 25.63 5.47
CA GLU A 152 -2.32 26.47 6.68
C GLU A 152 -3.36 27.59 6.56
N SER A 153 -3.60 28.09 5.35
CA SER A 153 -4.64 29.07 5.03
C SER A 153 -6.05 28.48 4.81
N ARG A 154 -6.19 27.15 4.64
CA ARG A 154 -7.46 26.43 4.42
C ARG A 154 -7.67 25.32 5.45
N THR A 155 -7.63 25.68 6.73
CA THR A 155 -7.72 24.73 7.85
C THR A 155 -9.14 24.31 8.23
N ARG A 156 -10.17 25.10 7.88
CA ARG A 156 -11.60 24.85 8.19
C ARG A 156 -12.37 24.28 7.01
N LEU A 157 -11.93 23.15 6.48
CA LEU A 157 -12.75 22.34 5.58
C LEU A 157 -13.48 21.29 6.40
N ASN A 158 -14.80 21.17 6.21
CA ASN A 158 -15.55 20.07 6.81
C ASN A 158 -15.12 18.74 6.17
N THR A 159 -15.38 17.63 6.86
CA THR A 159 -14.93 16.31 6.43
C THR A 159 -15.48 15.94 5.06
N GLU A 160 -16.75 16.23 4.79
CA GLU A 160 -17.39 15.94 3.49
C GLU A 160 -16.67 16.65 2.34
N THR A 161 -16.38 17.95 2.46
CA THR A 161 -15.65 18.70 1.43
C THR A 161 -14.23 18.17 1.24
N LEU A 162 -13.55 17.78 2.33
CA LEU A 162 -12.22 17.16 2.25
C LEU A 162 -12.26 15.84 1.49
N VAL A 163 -13.24 14.98 1.78
CA VAL A 163 -13.41 13.70 1.08
C VAL A 163 -13.73 13.94 -0.40
N SER A 164 -14.67 14.84 -0.71
CA SER A 164 -15.01 15.18 -2.09
C SER A 164 -13.80 15.69 -2.88
N LEU A 165 -13.00 16.61 -2.31
CA LEU A 165 -11.80 17.13 -2.97
C LEU A 165 -10.73 16.04 -3.18
N MET A 166 -10.54 15.16 -2.19
CA MET A 166 -9.62 14.02 -2.31
C MET A 166 -10.04 13.06 -3.43
N VAL A 167 -11.33 12.73 -3.50
CA VAL A 167 -11.89 11.85 -4.54
C VAL A 167 -11.80 12.49 -5.92
N SER A 168 -12.17 13.78 -6.05
CA SER A 168 -12.05 14.51 -7.31
C SER A 168 -10.61 14.61 -7.79
N SER A 169 -9.66 14.89 -6.88
CA SER A 169 -8.23 14.92 -7.23
C SER A 169 -7.72 13.54 -7.68
N ALA A 170 -8.15 12.47 -7.04
CA ALA A 170 -7.77 11.12 -7.44
C ALA A 170 -8.33 10.76 -8.83
N GLY A 171 -9.59 11.08 -9.12
CA GLY A 171 -10.19 10.82 -10.43
C GLY A 171 -9.53 11.60 -11.58
N VAL A 172 -9.08 12.84 -11.32
CA VAL A 172 -8.29 13.62 -12.29
C VAL A 172 -6.91 13.01 -12.52
N ASP A 173 -6.25 12.55 -11.45
CA ASP A 173 -4.96 11.86 -11.55
C ASP A 173 -5.08 10.55 -12.35
N ASP A 174 -6.13 9.75 -12.09
CA ASP A 174 -6.40 8.49 -12.80
C ASP A 174 -6.67 8.71 -14.29
N SER A 175 -7.16 9.89 -14.66
CA SER A 175 -7.37 10.29 -16.07
C SER A 175 -6.08 10.74 -16.75
N GLY A 176 -4.93 10.66 -16.09
CA GLY A 176 -3.63 11.13 -16.62
C GLY A 176 -3.39 12.62 -16.37
N GLY A 177 -4.06 13.21 -15.36
CA GLY A 177 -3.92 14.60 -14.97
C GLY A 177 -4.91 15.55 -15.65
N ILE A 178 -4.86 16.82 -15.26
CA ILE A 178 -5.88 17.83 -15.62
C ILE A 178 -6.05 18.04 -17.13
N LEU A 179 -4.98 17.86 -17.91
CA LEU A 179 -5.01 18.04 -19.36
C LEU A 179 -5.75 16.92 -20.09
N ASN A 180 -5.87 15.76 -19.45
CA ASN A 180 -6.48 14.54 -20.00
C ASN A 180 -7.82 14.21 -19.34
N PHE A 181 -8.25 15.02 -18.36
CA PHE A 181 -9.52 14.82 -17.68
C PHE A 181 -10.67 15.36 -18.54
N GLU A 182 -11.54 14.46 -19.00
CA GLU A 182 -12.77 14.83 -19.70
C GLU A 182 -13.97 14.82 -18.73
N PRO A 183 -14.56 15.98 -18.41
CA PRO A 183 -15.72 16.03 -17.53
C PRO A 183 -16.94 15.37 -18.17
N SER A 184 -17.66 14.58 -17.38
CA SER A 184 -18.90 13.93 -17.84
C SER A 184 -20.00 14.96 -18.16
N ARG A 185 -20.94 14.60 -19.05
CA ARG A 185 -22.06 15.48 -19.44
C ARG A 185 -22.89 15.94 -18.24
N SER A 186 -23.03 15.11 -17.21
CA SER A 186 -23.73 15.48 -15.97
C SER A 186 -22.99 16.57 -15.17
N MET A 187 -21.65 16.52 -15.11
CA MET A 187 -20.84 17.57 -14.48
C MET A 187 -20.97 18.89 -15.22
N ILE A 188 -20.91 18.87 -16.55
CA ILE A 188 -21.08 20.06 -17.40
C ILE A 188 -22.48 20.66 -17.19
N ASN A 189 -23.53 19.84 -17.18
CA ASN A 189 -24.89 20.31 -17.03
C ASN A 189 -25.20 20.85 -15.62
N SER A 190 -24.53 20.35 -14.58
CA SER A 190 -24.68 20.86 -13.21
C SER A 190 -24.11 22.28 -13.02
N SER A 191 -23.19 22.73 -13.89
CA SER A 191 -22.66 24.10 -13.91
C SER A 191 -23.55 25.13 -14.62
N PHE A 192 -24.61 24.69 -15.31
CA PHE A 192 -25.54 25.56 -16.05
C PHE A 192 -26.92 25.70 -15.38
N ILE A 193 -27.12 25.14 -14.20
CA ILE A 193 -28.34 25.33 -13.41
C ILE A 193 -28.07 26.43 -12.38
N ASN A 194 -28.27 27.68 -12.81
CA ASN A 194 -28.65 28.81 -11.97
C ASN A 194 -30.11 29.14 -12.27
#